data_AF-A0A672KGB6-F1
#
_entry.id   AF-A0A672KGB6-F1
#
_cell.length_a   1.000
_cell.length_b   1.000
_cell.length_c   1.000
_cell.angle_alpha   90.00
_cell.angle_beta   90.00
_cell.angle_gamma   90.00
#
_symmetry.space_group_name_H-M   'P 1'
#
loop_
_entity.id
_entity.type
_entity.pdbx_description
1 polymer ?
#
loop_
_entity_poly.entity_id
_entity_poly.type
_entity_poly.pdbx_seq_one_letter_code
_entity_poly.pdbx_strand_id
1 'polypeptide(L)'
;ENLRSRVLQLESSLQQQAEQLSHLEHQREQSEWRKAEELRRREECVRELKLELDKERNKEPVVKYVTQTVEIESPSTLLQLSEARQQNEQLSEKLRNQRERCRHLEENVRHSDEVSCNLQHKVFNIACLYVKFPALQKRLSALPSTLRTIKTDYASLRSQVRNFSDFYGTAIKEIMAGINEMSEANKDLIEKYRKEVALRRKYHEQLVELKGNIRVLCRVKPVLKEDQHEEGQTVVVTTDPNNESALTVLSKGKAKNFELDKVFHPQATQEEVFQEIEPLITSCIDGYHVCIFAYGQTGSGKTYTMEGSVENPGINQRALKHLFNEIEERKDMWTYTVSVSSVEIYNEVLRDLLSKDGEKLDIKINPDGTGQLHVPGLRVMEVKSFQHIKKVKYQPLTAGSRRCDPGLEGPPDSYTLQELTTHLPAAGLTGKRQQNRHGCSGTKIY
;
A
#
# COMPACT_ATOMS: atom_id res chain seq x y z
N GLU A 1 -7.74 0.21 26.79
CA GLU A 1 -7.61 0.93 28.09
C GLU A 1 -6.46 0.41 28.95
N ASN A 2 -6.27 -0.90 29.10
CA ASN A 2 -5.24 -1.50 29.97
C ASN A 2 -3.78 -1.08 29.65
N LEU A 3 -3.42 -0.97 28.36
CA LEU A 3 -2.08 -0.51 27.95
C LEU A 3 -1.83 0.98 28.23
N ARG A 4 -2.84 1.83 28.08
CA ARG A 4 -2.71 3.27 28.36
C ARG A 4 -2.50 3.54 29.85
N SER A 5 -3.19 2.80 30.71
CA SER A 5 -3.00 2.90 32.16
C SER A 5 -1.58 2.49 32.57
N ARG A 6 -1.02 1.44 31.95
CA ARG A 6 0.35 0.97 32.25
C ARG A 6 1.44 1.93 31.77
N VAL A 7 1.22 2.59 30.63
CA VAL A 7 2.11 3.65 30.13
C VAL A 7 2.11 4.86 31.07
N LEU A 8 0.93 5.35 31.49
CA LEU A 8 0.82 6.45 32.46
C LEU A 8 1.50 6.14 33.80
N GLN A 9 1.41 4.89 34.26
CA GLN A 9 2.03 4.46 35.51
C GLN A 9 3.57 4.42 35.40
N LEU A 10 4.10 4.01 34.23
CA LEU A 10 5.53 4.04 33.94
C LEU A 10 6.06 5.46 33.78
N GLU A 11 5.31 6.35 33.12
CA GLU A 11 5.66 7.77 32.99
C GLU A 11 5.73 8.46 34.36
N SER A 12 4.75 8.21 35.23
CA SER A 12 4.75 8.72 36.60
C SER A 12 5.93 8.19 37.42
N SER A 13 6.27 6.91 37.28
CA SER A 13 7.43 6.32 37.95
C SER A 13 8.77 6.87 37.43
N LEU A 14 8.88 7.13 36.12
CA LEU A 14 10.07 7.71 35.52
C LEU A 14 10.28 9.16 35.99
N GLN A 15 9.18 9.92 36.10
CA GLN A 15 9.22 11.30 36.57
C GLN A 15 9.64 11.40 38.04
N GLN A 16 9.14 10.51 38.91
CA GLN A 16 9.62 10.41 40.29
C GLN A 16 11.11 10.05 40.39
N GLN A 17 11.60 9.15 39.55
CA GLN A 17 13.02 8.79 39.55
C GLN A 17 13.91 9.93 39.06
N ALA A 18 13.46 10.71 38.08
CA ALA A 18 14.18 11.89 37.60
C ALA A 18 14.31 12.97 38.69
N GLU A 19 13.24 13.23 39.45
CA GLU A 19 13.26 14.18 40.58
C GLU A 19 14.22 13.72 41.70
N GLN A 20 14.23 12.42 42.02
CA GLN A 20 15.15 11.86 43.00
C GLN A 20 16.62 11.99 42.57
N LEU A 21 16.92 11.77 41.30
CA LEU A 21 18.28 11.94 40.77
C LEU A 21 18.75 13.39 40.86
N SER A 22 17.90 14.34 40.45
CA SER A 22 18.21 15.77 40.55
C SER A 22 18.49 16.20 42.00
N HIS A 23 17.73 15.67 42.97
CA HIS A 23 17.97 15.97 44.38
C HIS A 23 19.31 15.42 44.89
N LEU A 24 19.68 14.20 44.48
CA LEU A 24 20.96 13.59 44.86
C LEU A 24 22.16 14.28 44.22
N GLU A 25 22.04 14.73 42.97
CA GLU A 25 23.08 15.52 42.30
C GLU A 25 23.34 16.83 43.03
N HIS A 26 22.28 17.55 43.42
CA HIS A 26 22.43 18.79 44.18
C HIS A 26 23.09 18.55 45.56
N GLN A 27 22.75 17.45 46.25
CA GLN A 27 23.43 17.09 47.50
C GLN A 27 24.91 16.77 47.31
N ARG A 28 25.28 16.12 46.20
CA ARG A 28 26.68 15.81 45.88
C ARG A 28 27.49 17.10 45.66
N GLU A 29 26.97 18.02 44.85
CA GLU A 29 27.61 19.30 44.58
C GLU A 29 27.83 20.13 45.86
N GLN A 30 26.84 20.18 46.75
CA GLN A 30 27.00 20.86 48.04
C GLN A 30 28.06 20.21 48.95
N SER A 31 28.22 18.88 48.89
CA SER A 31 29.25 18.18 49.67
C SER A 31 30.65 18.45 49.12
N GLU A 32 30.79 18.46 47.79
CA GLU A 32 32.07 18.76 47.12
C GLU A 32 32.51 20.19 47.40
N TRP A 33 31.59 21.16 47.32
CA TRP A 33 31.90 22.56 47.63
C TRP A 33 32.37 22.75 49.07
N ARG A 34 31.71 22.11 50.06
CA ARG A 34 32.12 22.17 51.47
C ARG A 34 33.53 21.62 51.69
N LYS A 35 33.89 20.51 51.04
CA LYS A 35 35.22 19.90 51.16
C LYS A 35 36.31 20.78 50.53
N ALA A 36 36.03 21.38 49.38
CA ALA A 36 36.97 22.29 48.71
C ALA A 36 37.26 23.54 49.56
N GLU A 37 36.23 24.09 50.21
CA GLU A 37 36.37 25.25 51.08
C GLU A 37 37.21 24.94 52.34
N GLU A 38 37.00 23.78 52.96
CA GLU A 38 37.77 23.35 54.13
C GLU A 38 39.25 23.11 53.79
N LEU A 39 39.54 22.61 52.59
CA LEU A 39 40.91 22.44 52.11
C LEU A 39 41.62 23.78 51.94
N ARG A 40 40.97 24.77 51.31
CA ARG A 40 41.55 26.12 51.15
C ARG A 40 41.93 26.76 52.48
N ARG A 41 41.06 26.65 53.50
CA ARG A 41 41.33 27.19 54.85
C ARG A 41 42.55 26.54 55.49
N ARG A 42 42.73 25.22 55.32
CA ARG A 42 43.90 24.51 55.85
C ARG A 42 45.18 24.93 55.14
N GLU A 43 45.15 25.13 53.83
CA GLU A 43 46.31 25.57 53.05
C GLU A 43 46.77 26.98 53.46
N GLU A 44 45.83 27.90 53.73
CA GLU A 44 46.17 29.24 54.24
C GLU A 44 46.82 29.20 55.63
N CYS A 45 46.29 28.41 56.56
CA CYS A 45 46.84 28.30 57.91
C CYS A 45 48.27 27.73 57.91
N VAL A 46 48.55 26.74 57.06
CA VAL A 46 49.91 26.20 56.89
C VAL A 46 50.86 27.26 56.32
N ARG A 47 50.39 28.10 55.40
CA ARG A 47 51.20 29.19 54.83
C ARG A 47 51.56 30.24 55.88
N GLU A 48 50.63 30.61 56.76
CA GLU A 48 50.89 31.55 57.86
C GLU A 48 51.89 30.99 58.87
N LEU A 49 51.71 29.74 59.31
CA LEU A 49 52.60 29.10 60.27
C LEU A 49 54.04 28.96 59.73
N LYS A 50 54.21 28.70 58.43
CA LYS A 50 55.54 28.70 57.79
C LYS A 50 56.21 30.07 57.87
N LEU A 51 55.43 31.14 57.69
CA LEU A 51 55.93 32.52 57.72
C LEU A 51 56.32 32.96 59.14
N GLU A 52 55.64 32.47 60.17
CA GLU A 52 56.04 32.67 61.57
C GLU A 52 57.31 31.88 61.93
N LEU A 53 57.42 30.64 61.47
CA LEU A 53 58.61 29.82 61.70
C LEU A 53 59.86 30.48 61.11
N ASP A 54 59.76 31.05 59.91
CA ASP A 54 60.87 31.75 59.25
C ASP A 54 61.25 33.06 59.98
N LYS A 55 60.30 33.74 60.63
CA LYS A 55 60.58 34.91 61.49
C LYS A 55 61.35 34.53 62.75
N GLU A 56 60.96 33.44 63.42
CA GLU A 56 61.67 32.97 64.61
C GLU A 56 63.07 32.43 64.26
N ARG A 57 63.23 31.78 63.11
CA ARG A 57 64.52 31.23 62.68
C ARG A 57 65.57 32.32 62.37
N ASN A 58 65.14 33.53 62.03
CA ASN A 58 66.02 34.64 61.66
C ASN A 58 66.35 35.59 62.83
N LYS A 59 66.02 35.23 64.09
CA LYS A 59 66.51 35.96 65.28
C LYS A 59 67.92 35.49 65.64
N GLU A 60 68.92 36.34 65.41
CA GLU A 60 70.30 36.07 65.84
C GLU A 60 70.42 36.12 67.38
N PRO A 61 71.02 35.11 68.03
CA PRO A 61 71.28 35.15 69.47
C PRO A 61 72.50 36.04 69.79
N VAL A 62 72.31 37.07 70.61
CA VAL A 62 73.38 37.95 71.11
C VAL A 62 74.01 37.33 72.36
N VAL A 63 75.22 36.78 72.23
CA VAL A 63 76.02 36.30 73.38
C VAL A 63 77.23 37.23 73.58
N LYS A 64 77.22 38.00 74.67
CA LYS A 64 78.38 38.79 75.13
C LYS A 64 79.21 37.95 76.11
N TYR A 65 80.42 37.55 75.71
CA TYR A 65 81.46 37.12 76.66
C TYR A 65 82.43 38.28 76.90
N VAL A 66 82.72 38.58 78.16
CA VAL A 66 83.87 39.41 78.56
C VAL A 66 84.65 38.62 79.62
N THR A 67 85.73 37.97 79.19
CA THR A 67 86.81 37.47 80.04
C THR A 67 87.80 38.62 80.26
N GLN A 68 87.95 39.07 81.50
CA GLN A 68 89.04 39.95 81.89
C GLN A 68 90.13 39.10 82.53
N THR A 69 91.13 38.76 81.74
CA THR A 69 92.42 38.17 82.13
C THR A 69 93.35 39.30 82.55
N VAL A 70 93.89 39.23 83.77
CA VAL A 70 95.11 39.97 84.13
C VAL A 70 96.08 38.99 84.78
N GLU A 71 97.22 38.91 84.13
CA GLU A 71 98.35 38.00 84.33
C GLU A 71 99.22 38.51 85.48
N ILE A 72 99.53 37.63 86.43
CA ILE A 72 100.73 37.77 87.27
C ILE A 72 101.40 36.39 87.25
N GLU A 73 102.52 36.33 86.53
CA GLU A 73 103.34 35.13 86.37
C GLU A 73 104.02 34.80 87.70
N SER A 74 103.42 33.84 88.41
CA SER A 74 104.03 33.09 89.49
C SER A 74 104.19 31.64 89.01
N PRO A 75 105.32 30.96 89.28
CA PRO A 75 105.49 29.54 88.93
C PRO A 75 104.37 28.63 89.46
N SER A 76 103.67 29.04 90.53
CA SER A 76 102.51 28.31 91.08
C SER A 76 101.24 28.42 90.22
N THR A 77 101.05 29.53 89.50
CA THR A 77 99.85 29.76 88.67
C THR A 77 99.95 29.03 87.32
N LEU A 78 101.15 28.84 86.77
CA LEU A 78 101.37 27.99 85.57
C LEU A 78 101.06 26.51 85.84
N LEU A 79 101.40 25.99 87.02
CA LEU A 79 101.08 24.61 87.40
C LEU A 79 99.56 24.39 87.51
N GLN A 80 98.87 25.28 88.22
CA GLN A 80 97.40 25.26 88.34
C GLN A 80 96.70 25.44 86.98
N LEU A 81 97.26 26.25 86.08
CA LEU A 81 96.72 26.43 84.73
C LEU A 81 96.96 25.20 83.85
N SER A 82 98.07 24.48 84.04
CA SER A 82 98.32 23.18 83.37
C SER A 82 97.38 22.09 83.86
N GLU A 83 97.12 22.04 85.17
CA GLU A 83 96.15 21.12 85.78
C GLU A 83 94.72 21.44 85.35
N ALA A 84 94.34 22.73 85.34
CA ALA A 84 93.04 23.17 84.84
C ALA A 84 92.87 22.94 83.33
N ARG A 85 93.94 23.06 82.53
CA ARG A 85 93.92 22.69 81.10
C ARG A 85 93.71 21.19 80.91
N GLN A 86 94.44 20.36 81.66
CA GLN A 86 94.28 18.90 81.60
C GLN A 86 92.88 18.46 82.06
N GLN A 87 92.35 19.08 83.11
CA GLN A 87 90.96 18.86 83.55
C GLN A 87 89.95 19.32 82.50
N ASN A 88 90.15 20.47 81.86
CA ASN A 88 89.29 20.94 80.77
C ASN A 88 89.35 20.02 79.56
N GLU A 89 90.51 19.45 79.25
CA GLU A 89 90.68 18.50 78.16
C GLU A 89 89.92 17.19 78.46
N GLN A 90 90.06 16.66 79.68
CA GLN A 90 89.29 15.50 80.15
C GLN A 90 87.78 15.76 80.19
N LEU A 91 87.35 16.95 80.62
CA LEU A 91 85.94 17.33 80.64
C LEU A 91 85.39 17.52 79.22
N SER A 92 86.19 18.08 78.30
CA SER A 92 85.84 18.24 76.90
C SER A 92 85.70 16.89 76.21
N GLU A 93 86.56 15.94 76.52
CA GLU A 93 86.48 14.56 76.03
C GLU A 93 85.26 13.83 76.61
N LYS A 94 84.96 13.97 77.91
CA LYS A 94 83.72 13.47 78.51
C LYS A 94 82.47 14.09 77.87
N LEU A 95 82.48 15.40 77.63
CA LEU A 95 81.38 16.11 76.99
C LEU A 95 81.20 15.68 75.53
N ARG A 96 82.30 15.43 74.80
CA ARG A 96 82.28 14.87 73.46
C ARG A 96 81.69 13.46 73.46
N ASN A 97 82.11 12.59 74.36
CA ASN A 97 81.56 11.23 74.50
C ASN A 97 80.08 11.26 74.87
N GLN A 98 79.66 12.17 75.75
CA GLN A 98 78.23 12.36 76.05
C GLN A 98 77.45 12.89 74.85
N ARG A 99 78.00 13.83 74.07
CA ARG A 99 77.38 14.34 72.84
C ARG A 99 77.24 13.25 71.78
N GLU A 100 78.26 12.41 71.59
CA GLU A 100 78.19 11.24 70.68
C GLU A 100 77.11 10.24 71.15
N ARG A 101 77.03 9.97 72.45
CA ARG A 101 75.99 9.11 73.03
C ARG A 101 74.58 9.69 72.88
N CYS A 102 74.40 11.00 73.08
CA CYS A 102 73.14 11.69 72.83
C CYS A 102 72.74 11.59 71.35
N ARG A 103 73.67 11.80 70.43
CA ARG A 103 73.42 11.71 68.99
C ARG A 103 72.98 10.30 68.56
N HIS A 104 73.61 9.26 69.12
CA HIS A 104 73.23 7.88 68.86
C HIS A 104 71.85 7.54 69.45
N LEU A 105 71.52 8.06 70.64
CA LEU A 105 70.18 7.89 71.22
C LEU A 105 69.11 8.62 70.41
N GLU A 106 69.39 9.82 69.91
CA GLU A 106 68.49 10.56 69.02
C GLU A 106 68.24 9.79 67.70
N GLU A 107 69.28 9.18 67.13
CA GLU A 107 69.13 8.36 65.92
C GLU A 107 68.31 7.09 66.17
N ASN A 108 68.49 6.43 67.32
CA ASN A 108 67.69 5.28 67.71
C ASN A 108 66.22 5.65 67.97
N VAL A 109 65.96 6.81 68.60
CA VAL A 109 64.60 7.34 68.77
C VAL A 109 63.97 7.64 67.41
N ARG A 110 64.70 8.30 66.51
CA ARG A 110 64.22 8.57 65.14
C ARG A 110 63.87 7.29 64.39
N HIS A 111 64.72 6.25 64.49
CA HIS A 111 64.44 4.96 63.88
C HIS A 111 63.22 4.27 64.50
N SER A 112 63.08 4.33 65.83
CA SER A 112 61.90 3.81 66.55
C SER A 112 60.61 4.55 66.16
N ASP A 113 60.66 5.86 65.94
CA ASP A 113 59.52 6.67 65.50
C ASP A 113 59.12 6.32 64.06
N GLU A 114 60.09 6.11 63.18
CA GLU A 114 59.84 5.65 61.80
C GLU A 114 59.15 4.28 61.77
N VAL A 115 59.64 3.33 62.56
CA VAL A 115 59.02 2.01 62.70
C VAL A 115 57.62 2.10 63.30
N SER A 116 57.42 2.95 64.31
CA SER A 116 56.12 3.19 64.94
C SER A 116 55.12 3.81 63.98
N CYS A 117 55.53 4.77 63.16
CA CYS A 117 54.71 5.38 62.12
C CYS A 117 54.27 4.32 61.08
N ASN A 118 55.19 3.45 60.65
CA ASN A 118 54.88 2.38 59.71
C ASN A 118 53.87 1.38 60.29
N LEU A 119 54.07 0.97 61.54
CA LEU A 119 53.14 0.10 62.26
C LEU A 119 51.75 0.73 62.41
N GLN A 120 51.67 2.00 62.78
CA GLN A 120 50.41 2.72 62.87
C GLN A 120 49.68 2.75 61.53
N HIS A 121 50.39 2.99 60.42
CA HIS A 121 49.81 2.96 59.08
C HIS A 121 49.29 1.55 58.71
N LYS A 122 50.02 0.49 59.05
CA LYS A 122 49.56 -0.90 58.85
C LYS A 122 48.32 -1.23 59.69
N VAL A 123 48.30 -0.83 60.96
CA VAL A 123 47.13 -1.01 61.85
C VAL A 123 45.92 -0.26 61.30
N PHE A 124 46.11 0.96 60.82
CA PHE A 124 45.04 1.74 60.18
C PHE A 124 44.49 1.04 58.93
N ASN A 125 45.36 0.51 58.06
CA ASN A 125 44.94 -0.24 56.88
C ASN A 125 44.14 -1.50 57.24
N ILE A 126 44.57 -2.24 58.26
CA ILE A 126 43.85 -3.43 58.75
C ILE A 126 42.48 -3.02 59.30
N ALA A 127 42.40 -1.93 60.08
CA ALA A 127 41.13 -1.41 60.60
C ALA A 127 40.18 -1.01 59.46
N CYS A 128 40.67 -0.33 58.41
CA CYS A 128 39.88 0.01 57.23
C CYS A 128 39.38 -1.22 56.48
N LEU A 129 40.19 -2.28 56.38
CA LEU A 129 39.77 -3.55 55.77
C LEU A 129 38.69 -4.25 56.61
N TYR A 130 38.82 -4.22 57.94
CA TYR A 130 37.85 -4.81 58.85
C TYR A 130 36.47 -4.13 58.74
N VAL A 131 36.43 -2.81 58.50
CA VAL A 131 35.18 -2.07 58.25
C VAL A 131 34.55 -2.41 56.89
N LYS A 132 35.35 -2.72 55.87
CA LYS A 132 34.86 -3.09 54.52
C LYS A 132 34.37 -4.53 54.43
N PHE A 133 34.90 -5.43 55.25
CA PHE A 133 34.59 -6.86 55.20
C PHE A 133 33.09 -7.18 55.37
N PRO A 134 32.34 -6.58 56.32
CA PRO A 134 30.90 -6.81 56.45
C PRO A 134 30.09 -6.43 55.21
N ALA A 135 30.46 -5.37 54.52
CA ALA A 135 29.78 -4.96 53.29
C ALA A 135 30.00 -5.98 52.17
N LEU A 136 31.22 -6.52 52.05
CA LEU A 136 31.55 -7.57 51.09
C LEU A 136 30.85 -8.89 51.45
N GLN A 137 30.79 -9.23 52.73
CA GLN A 137 30.07 -10.41 53.23
C GLN A 137 28.56 -10.32 52.95
N LYS A 138 27.93 -9.14 53.14
CA LYS A 138 26.52 -8.89 52.78
C LYS A 138 26.27 -9.04 51.27
N ARG A 139 27.19 -8.57 50.43
CA ARG A 139 27.08 -8.74 48.97
C ARG A 139 27.22 -10.21 48.57
N LEU A 140 28.15 -10.94 49.19
CA LEU A 140 28.36 -12.35 48.94
C LEU A 140 27.16 -13.20 49.36
N SER A 141 26.52 -12.87 50.50
CA SER A 141 25.32 -13.58 50.96
C SER A 141 24.05 -13.24 50.17
N ALA A 142 24.00 -12.08 49.50
CA ALA A 142 22.91 -11.70 48.59
C ALA A 142 23.08 -12.25 47.15
N LEU A 143 24.26 -12.76 46.80
CA LEU A 143 24.54 -13.29 45.46
C LEU A 143 23.69 -14.55 45.11
N PRO A 144 23.48 -15.52 46.03
CA PRO A 144 22.68 -16.70 45.72
C PRO A 144 21.20 -16.39 45.44
N SER A 145 20.61 -15.40 46.12
CA SER A 145 19.22 -15.01 45.87
C SER A 145 19.08 -14.31 44.52
N THR A 146 19.97 -13.38 44.19
CA THR A 146 19.99 -12.73 42.88
C THR A 146 20.23 -13.72 41.73
N LEU A 147 21.13 -14.68 41.90
CA LEU A 147 21.32 -15.77 40.92
C LEU A 147 20.07 -16.64 40.78
N ARG A 148 19.36 -16.90 41.88
CA ARG A 148 18.10 -17.66 41.84
C ARG A 148 17.02 -16.89 41.07
N THR A 149 16.90 -15.58 41.30
CA THR A 149 15.97 -14.70 40.56
C THR A 149 16.31 -14.65 39.08
N ILE A 150 17.57 -14.44 38.70
CA ILE A 150 17.99 -14.44 37.30
C ILE A 150 17.70 -15.81 36.65
N LYS A 151 17.92 -16.90 37.36
CA LYS A 151 17.62 -18.25 36.87
C LYS A 151 16.11 -18.46 36.64
N THR A 152 15.26 -17.97 37.55
CA THR A 152 13.81 -18.06 37.37
C THR A 152 13.32 -17.17 36.23
N ASP A 153 13.87 -15.96 36.10
CA ASP A 153 13.52 -15.03 35.05
C ASP A 153 13.93 -15.57 33.67
N TYR A 154 15.13 -16.15 33.59
CA TYR A 154 15.60 -16.83 32.38
C TYR A 154 14.71 -18.01 32.00
N ALA A 155 14.30 -18.84 32.97
CA ALA A 155 13.38 -19.95 32.71
C ALA A 155 12.01 -19.46 32.24
N SER A 156 11.50 -18.39 32.84
CA SER A 156 10.23 -17.75 32.46
C SER A 156 10.30 -17.19 31.04
N LEU A 157 11.33 -16.40 30.72
CA LEU A 157 11.54 -15.82 29.39
C LEU A 157 11.69 -16.92 28.32
N ARG A 158 12.48 -17.96 28.61
CA ARG A 158 12.65 -19.11 27.71
C ARG A 158 11.31 -19.82 27.44
N SER A 159 10.46 -19.94 28.46
CA SER A 159 9.12 -20.50 28.32
C SER A 159 8.24 -19.61 27.45
N GLN A 160 8.23 -18.29 27.68
CA GLN A 160 7.46 -17.35 26.87
C GLN A 160 7.88 -17.39 25.40
N VAL A 161 9.19 -17.36 25.11
CA VAL A 161 9.70 -17.43 23.73
C VAL A 161 9.26 -18.73 23.03
N ARG A 162 9.28 -19.87 23.72
CA ARG A 162 8.76 -21.13 23.18
C ARG A 162 7.26 -21.05 22.91
N ASN A 163 6.49 -20.56 23.87
CA ASN A 163 5.03 -20.43 23.72
C ASN A 163 4.67 -19.52 22.54
N PHE A 164 5.38 -18.41 22.35
CA PHE A 164 5.19 -17.56 21.17
C PHE A 164 5.56 -18.28 19.87
N SER A 165 6.70 -18.97 19.83
CA SER A 165 7.11 -19.74 18.66
C SER A 165 6.08 -20.80 18.28
N ASP A 166 5.55 -21.53 19.26
CA ASP A 166 4.54 -22.56 19.03
C ASP A 166 3.21 -21.93 18.57
N PHE A 167 2.78 -20.84 19.21
CA PHE A 167 1.56 -20.11 18.85
C PHE A 167 1.61 -19.56 17.42
N TYR A 168 2.70 -18.90 17.03
CA TYR A 168 2.86 -18.41 15.65
C TYR A 168 2.99 -19.58 14.66
N GLY A 169 3.67 -20.66 15.06
CA GLY A 169 3.76 -21.87 14.25
C GLY A 169 2.39 -22.50 13.95
N THR A 170 1.50 -22.56 14.93
CA THR A 170 0.12 -23.05 14.73
C THR A 170 -0.71 -22.08 13.92
N ALA A 171 -0.68 -20.78 14.24
CA ALA A 171 -1.45 -19.77 13.51
C ALA A 171 -1.06 -19.69 12.02
N ILE A 172 0.24 -19.76 11.71
CA ILE A 172 0.72 -19.77 10.32
C ILE A 172 0.23 -21.02 9.59
N LYS A 173 0.25 -22.19 10.23
CA LYS A 173 -0.28 -23.44 9.63
C LYS A 173 -1.77 -23.35 9.33
N GLU A 174 -2.56 -22.81 10.26
CA GLU A 174 -4.01 -22.62 10.06
C GLU A 174 -4.31 -21.65 8.92
N ILE A 175 -3.61 -20.52 8.87
CA ILE A 175 -3.76 -19.54 7.77
C ILE A 175 -3.38 -20.16 6.43
N MET A 176 -2.25 -20.89 6.35
CA MET A 176 -1.83 -21.56 5.11
C MET A 176 -2.83 -22.63 4.67
N ALA A 177 -3.38 -23.41 5.60
CA ALA A 177 -4.41 -24.39 5.30
C ALA A 177 -5.67 -23.70 4.73
N GLY A 178 -6.14 -22.62 5.36
CA GLY A 178 -7.29 -21.85 4.89
C GLY A 178 -7.06 -21.20 3.52
N ILE A 179 -5.86 -20.68 3.25
CA ILE A 179 -5.50 -20.12 1.94
C ILE A 179 -5.51 -21.21 0.86
N ASN A 180 -4.97 -22.39 1.16
CA ASN A 180 -4.93 -23.49 0.20
C ASN A 180 -6.35 -24.00 -0.12
N GLU A 181 -7.19 -24.19 0.88
CA GLU A 181 -8.59 -24.58 0.72
C GLU A 181 -9.36 -23.54 -0.10
N MET A 182 -9.22 -22.25 0.22
CA MET A 182 -9.83 -21.16 -0.53
C MET A 182 -9.31 -21.10 -1.98
N SER A 183 -8.02 -21.33 -2.19
CA SER A 183 -7.41 -21.34 -3.52
C SER A 183 -7.94 -22.50 -4.36
N GLU A 184 -8.11 -23.68 -3.78
CA GLU A 184 -8.66 -24.86 -4.44
C GLU A 184 -10.14 -24.68 -4.76
N ALA A 185 -10.93 -24.17 -3.81
CA ALA A 185 -12.33 -23.81 -4.04
C ALA A 185 -12.51 -22.77 -5.15
N ASN A 186 -11.66 -21.74 -5.20
CA ASN A 186 -11.67 -20.75 -6.26
C ASN A 186 -11.34 -21.34 -7.64
N LYS A 187 -10.38 -22.28 -7.70
CA LYS A 187 -10.04 -22.98 -8.96
C LYS A 187 -11.22 -23.81 -9.46
N ASP A 188 -11.85 -24.60 -8.58
CA ASP A 188 -13.03 -25.40 -8.92
C ASP A 188 -14.20 -24.50 -9.35
N LEU A 189 -14.42 -23.37 -8.67
CA LEU A 189 -15.46 -22.41 -9.03
C LEU A 189 -15.24 -21.81 -10.42
N ILE A 190 -14.00 -21.43 -10.77
CA ILE A 190 -13.64 -20.93 -12.10
C ILE A 190 -13.89 -22.01 -13.17
N GLU A 191 -13.54 -23.27 -12.90
CA GLU A 191 -13.79 -24.37 -13.84
C GLU A 191 -15.29 -24.62 -14.04
N LYS A 192 -16.07 -24.64 -12.95
CA LYS A 192 -17.54 -24.76 -13.00
C LYS A 192 -18.18 -23.61 -13.77
N TYR A 193 -17.72 -22.38 -13.53
CA TYR A 193 -18.19 -21.20 -14.25
C TYR A 193 -17.90 -21.28 -15.75
N ARG A 194 -16.69 -21.70 -16.14
CA ARG A 194 -16.36 -21.93 -17.57
C ARG A 194 -17.25 -22.99 -18.22
N LYS A 195 -17.56 -24.08 -17.51
CA LYS A 195 -18.48 -25.13 -18.00
C LYS A 195 -19.90 -24.59 -18.16
N GLU A 196 -20.38 -23.80 -17.20
CA GLU A 196 -21.68 -23.13 -17.28
C GLU A 196 -21.76 -22.21 -18.49
N VAL A 197 -20.78 -21.32 -18.68
CA VAL A 197 -20.75 -20.38 -19.81
C VAL A 197 -20.77 -21.11 -21.16
N ALA A 198 -20.02 -22.22 -21.28
CA ALA A 198 -20.03 -23.05 -22.47
C ALA A 198 -21.38 -23.74 -22.72
N LEU A 199 -22.05 -24.20 -21.65
CA LEU A 199 -23.39 -24.79 -21.73
C LEU A 199 -24.45 -23.75 -22.08
N ARG A 200 -24.38 -22.56 -21.48
CA ARG A 200 -25.28 -21.44 -21.76
C ARG A 200 -25.21 -21.03 -23.22
N ARG A 201 -24.00 -20.89 -23.78
CA ARG A 201 -23.80 -20.64 -25.22
C ARG A 201 -24.40 -21.75 -26.09
N LYS A 202 -24.22 -23.02 -25.70
CA LYS A 202 -24.79 -24.17 -26.44
C LYS A 202 -26.31 -24.16 -26.42
N TYR A 203 -26.94 -23.96 -25.26
CA TYR A 203 -28.39 -23.94 -25.14
C TYR A 203 -29.01 -22.70 -25.78
N HIS A 204 -28.34 -21.55 -25.69
CA HIS A 204 -28.75 -20.33 -26.39
C HIS A 204 -28.85 -20.57 -27.89
N GLU A 205 -27.82 -21.16 -28.49
CA GLU A 205 -27.84 -21.49 -29.92
C GLU A 205 -28.97 -22.45 -30.29
N GLN A 206 -29.17 -23.51 -29.49
CA GLN A 206 -30.27 -24.46 -29.71
C GLN A 206 -31.64 -23.79 -29.63
N LEU A 207 -31.83 -22.84 -28.71
CA LEU A 207 -33.09 -22.09 -28.60
C LEU A 207 -33.32 -21.18 -29.81
N VAL A 208 -32.27 -20.54 -30.34
CA VAL A 208 -32.36 -19.73 -31.56
C VAL A 208 -32.66 -20.61 -32.77
N GLU A 209 -32.00 -21.76 -32.91
CA GLU A 209 -32.25 -22.72 -34.00
C GLU A 209 -33.68 -23.27 -33.96
N LEU A 210 -34.19 -23.60 -32.77
CA LEU A 210 -35.58 -24.06 -32.57
C LEU A 210 -36.62 -22.99 -32.90
N LYS A 211 -36.31 -21.70 -32.67
CA LYS A 211 -37.14 -20.58 -33.13
C LYS A 211 -37.06 -20.33 -34.64
N GLY A 212 -36.11 -20.97 -35.33
CA GLY A 212 -35.85 -20.79 -36.75
C GLY A 212 -34.73 -19.77 -37.02
N ASN A 213 -33.81 -20.15 -37.93
CA ASN A 213 -32.69 -19.29 -38.35
C ASN A 213 -33.11 -18.10 -39.22
N ILE A 214 -34.29 -18.17 -39.82
CA ILE A 214 -34.91 -17.09 -40.59
C ILE A 214 -36.28 -16.84 -39.96
N ARG A 215 -36.50 -15.59 -39.52
CA ARG A 215 -37.73 -15.17 -38.85
C ARG A 215 -38.25 -13.90 -39.49
N VAL A 216 -39.56 -13.81 -39.66
CA VAL A 216 -40.28 -12.66 -40.18
C VAL A 216 -41.15 -12.08 -39.07
N LEU A 217 -40.76 -10.90 -38.60
CA LEU A 217 -41.49 -10.15 -37.59
C LEU A 217 -42.22 -8.98 -38.27
N CYS A 218 -43.51 -8.81 -37.99
CA CYS A 218 -44.29 -7.66 -38.47
C CYS A 218 -44.48 -6.65 -37.34
N ARG A 219 -44.26 -5.37 -37.60
CA ARG A 219 -44.57 -4.29 -36.67
C ARG A 219 -45.58 -3.33 -37.29
N VAL A 220 -46.75 -3.23 -36.68
CA VAL A 220 -47.79 -2.31 -37.14
C VAL A 220 -47.50 -0.91 -36.56
N LYS A 221 -47.41 0.11 -37.42
CA LYS A 221 -47.22 1.50 -36.99
C LYS A 221 -48.53 2.06 -36.41
N PRO A 222 -48.50 2.76 -35.27
CA PRO A 222 -49.68 3.47 -34.77
C PRO A 222 -50.09 4.64 -35.67
N VAL A 223 -51.40 4.85 -35.77
CA VAL A 223 -52.00 5.96 -36.53
C VAL A 223 -51.67 7.27 -35.81
N LEU A 224 -50.92 8.17 -36.47
CA LEU A 224 -50.55 9.45 -35.89
C LEU A 224 -51.71 10.45 -36.03
N LYS A 225 -51.76 11.47 -35.17
CA LYS A 225 -52.82 12.50 -35.23
C LYS A 225 -52.82 13.27 -36.54
N GLU A 226 -51.67 13.43 -37.16
CA GLU A 226 -51.50 14.07 -38.47
C GLU A 226 -52.14 13.25 -39.60
N ASP A 227 -52.21 11.92 -39.44
CA ASP A 227 -52.84 10.99 -40.40
C ASP A 227 -54.39 10.97 -40.26
N GLN A 228 -54.95 11.53 -39.18
CA GLN A 228 -56.39 11.52 -38.88
C GLN A 228 -57.21 12.57 -39.66
N HIS A 229 -56.54 13.48 -40.38
CA HIS A 229 -57.18 14.58 -41.10
C HIS A 229 -57.69 14.24 -42.51
N GLU A 230 -57.48 13.01 -42.98
CA GLU A 230 -58.12 12.49 -44.19
C GLU A 230 -59.42 11.77 -43.81
N GLU A 231 -60.56 12.43 -44.01
CA GLU A 231 -61.89 11.82 -43.86
C GLU A 231 -61.98 10.52 -44.68
N GLY A 232 -61.94 9.36 -44.02
CA GLY A 232 -62.11 8.05 -44.65
C GLY A 232 -61.07 6.97 -44.35
N GLN A 233 -60.03 7.23 -43.53
CA GLN A 233 -59.09 6.16 -43.14
C GLN A 233 -59.75 5.13 -42.23
N THR A 234 -60.15 4.00 -42.81
CA THR A 234 -60.55 2.79 -42.08
C THR A 234 -59.29 2.05 -41.62
N VAL A 235 -59.27 1.58 -40.37
CA VAL A 235 -58.16 0.72 -39.89
C VAL A 235 -58.16 -0.56 -40.72
N VAL A 236 -57.19 -0.67 -41.62
CA VAL A 236 -57.08 -1.78 -42.57
C VAL A 236 -56.46 -3.02 -41.93
N VAL A 237 -55.79 -2.87 -40.79
CA VAL A 237 -54.98 -3.92 -40.16
C VAL A 237 -55.53 -4.25 -38.78
N THR A 238 -55.84 -5.52 -38.54
CA THR A 238 -56.29 -6.03 -37.24
C THR A 238 -55.30 -7.08 -36.76
N THR A 239 -54.80 -6.90 -35.54
CA THR A 239 -53.95 -7.87 -34.83
C THR A 239 -54.80 -8.60 -33.79
N ASP A 240 -54.58 -9.89 -33.60
CA ASP A 240 -55.22 -10.67 -32.53
C ASP A 240 -54.41 -10.55 -31.23
N PRO A 241 -54.95 -9.97 -30.14
CA PRO A 241 -54.23 -9.88 -28.87
C PRO A 241 -53.86 -11.23 -28.26
N ASN A 242 -54.58 -12.31 -28.61
CA ASN A 242 -54.33 -13.65 -28.10
C ASN A 242 -53.45 -14.50 -29.03
N ASN A 243 -53.13 -13.99 -30.23
CA ASN A 243 -52.32 -14.69 -31.20
C ASN A 243 -51.29 -13.73 -31.81
N GLU A 244 -50.10 -13.71 -31.20
CA GLU A 244 -48.97 -12.88 -31.65
C GLU A 244 -48.41 -13.28 -33.03
N SER A 245 -48.91 -14.33 -33.68
CA SER A 245 -48.44 -14.75 -35.01
C SER A 245 -49.40 -14.38 -36.14
N ALA A 246 -50.60 -13.91 -35.84
CA ALA A 246 -51.64 -13.65 -36.84
C ALA A 246 -51.84 -12.17 -37.14
N LEU A 247 -51.91 -11.84 -38.43
CA LEU A 247 -52.19 -10.50 -38.94
C LEU A 247 -53.33 -10.55 -39.97
N THR A 248 -54.39 -9.79 -39.75
CA THR A 248 -55.51 -9.68 -40.70
C THR A 248 -55.49 -8.33 -41.38
N VAL A 249 -55.48 -8.32 -42.71
CA VAL A 249 -55.44 -7.11 -43.55
C VAL A 249 -56.67 -7.05 -44.45
N LEU A 250 -57.46 -5.97 -44.35
CA LEU A 250 -58.70 -5.75 -45.09
C LEU A 250 -58.46 -4.95 -46.38
N SER A 251 -58.16 -5.60 -47.49
CA SER A 251 -57.95 -4.92 -48.77
C SER A 251 -59.17 -5.02 -49.68
N LYS A 252 -59.74 -3.87 -50.10
CA LYS A 252 -60.87 -3.79 -51.05
C LYS A 252 -62.07 -4.67 -50.64
N GLY A 253 -62.41 -4.68 -49.35
CA GLY A 253 -63.51 -5.46 -48.78
C GLY A 253 -63.22 -6.97 -48.60
N LYS A 254 -62.00 -7.43 -48.89
CA LYS A 254 -61.57 -8.81 -48.64
C LYS A 254 -60.54 -8.85 -47.50
N ALA A 255 -60.83 -9.62 -46.47
CA ALA A 255 -59.87 -9.93 -45.41
C ALA A 255 -58.84 -10.96 -45.92
N LYS A 256 -57.56 -10.68 -45.71
CA LYS A 256 -56.46 -11.61 -45.91
C LYS A 256 -55.76 -11.84 -44.58
N ASN A 257 -55.57 -13.09 -44.22
CA ASN A 257 -54.85 -13.48 -43.01
C ASN A 257 -53.43 -13.87 -43.38
N PHE A 258 -52.47 -13.39 -42.60
CA PHE A 258 -51.05 -13.73 -42.69
C PHE A 258 -50.62 -14.33 -41.36
N GLU A 259 -49.81 -15.39 -41.45
CA GLU A 259 -49.18 -16.03 -40.30
C GLU A 259 -47.67 -15.77 -40.39
N LEU A 260 -47.11 -15.21 -39.32
CA LEU A 260 -45.73 -14.75 -39.22
C LEU A 260 -45.15 -15.20 -37.87
N ASP A 261 -43.83 -15.14 -37.71
CA ASP A 261 -43.19 -15.55 -36.46
C ASP A 261 -43.61 -14.68 -35.26
N LYS A 262 -43.84 -13.38 -35.51
CA LYS A 262 -44.42 -12.45 -34.53
C LYS A 262 -45.03 -11.21 -35.18
N VAL A 263 -46.07 -10.67 -34.58
CA VAL A 263 -46.82 -9.49 -34.99
C VAL A 263 -46.94 -8.55 -33.80
N PHE A 264 -46.25 -7.42 -33.87
CA PHE A 264 -46.29 -6.36 -32.88
C PHE A 264 -47.45 -5.40 -33.18
N HIS A 265 -48.34 -5.26 -32.20
CA HIS A 265 -49.48 -4.34 -32.28
C HIS A 265 -49.04 -2.87 -32.32
N PRO A 266 -49.90 -1.93 -32.76
CA PRO A 266 -49.59 -0.50 -32.82
C PRO A 266 -49.00 0.13 -31.56
N GLN A 267 -49.37 -0.37 -30.39
CA GLN A 267 -48.92 0.13 -29.09
C GLN A 267 -47.56 -0.45 -28.66
N ALA A 268 -46.94 -1.32 -29.49
CA ALA A 268 -45.75 -2.05 -29.10
C ALA A 268 -44.54 -1.13 -29.04
N THR A 269 -43.85 -1.17 -27.92
CA THR A 269 -42.75 -0.28 -27.61
C THR A 269 -41.47 -0.71 -28.33
N GLN A 270 -40.50 0.20 -28.45
CA GLN A 270 -39.16 -0.15 -28.95
C GLN A 270 -38.46 -1.21 -28.10
N GLU A 271 -38.75 -1.23 -26.79
CA GLU A 271 -38.21 -2.21 -25.86
C GLU A 271 -38.75 -3.61 -26.16
N GLU A 272 -40.07 -3.75 -26.30
CA GLU A 272 -40.70 -5.04 -26.61
C GLU A 272 -40.22 -5.61 -27.95
N VAL A 273 -40.04 -4.74 -28.96
CA VAL A 273 -39.46 -5.16 -30.25
C VAL A 273 -38.00 -5.60 -30.08
N PHE A 274 -37.21 -4.86 -29.28
CA PHE A 274 -35.82 -5.20 -29.04
C PHE A 274 -35.67 -6.52 -28.25
N GLN A 275 -36.51 -6.80 -27.27
CA GLN A 275 -36.47 -8.04 -26.48
C GLN A 275 -36.61 -9.30 -27.33
N GLU A 276 -37.36 -9.23 -28.44
CA GLU A 276 -37.47 -10.36 -29.36
C GLU A 276 -36.19 -10.58 -30.20
N ILE A 277 -35.41 -9.51 -30.41
CA ILE A 277 -34.20 -9.47 -31.24
C ILE A 277 -32.93 -9.64 -30.40
N GLU A 278 -32.95 -9.27 -29.12
CA GLU A 278 -31.84 -9.34 -28.17
C GLU A 278 -31.11 -10.69 -28.18
N PRO A 279 -31.81 -11.86 -28.22
CA PRO A 279 -31.13 -13.15 -28.30
C PRO A 279 -30.20 -13.28 -29.52
N LEU A 280 -30.55 -12.67 -30.65
CA LEU A 280 -29.72 -12.68 -31.85
C LEU A 280 -28.46 -11.82 -31.65
N ILE A 281 -28.57 -10.69 -30.93
CA ILE A 281 -27.40 -9.87 -30.58
C ILE A 281 -26.46 -10.66 -29.66
N THR A 282 -26.97 -11.47 -28.74
CA THR A 282 -26.14 -12.38 -27.94
C THR A 282 -25.46 -13.45 -28.81
N SER A 283 -26.14 -14.01 -29.82
CA SER A 283 -25.53 -14.94 -30.77
C SER A 283 -24.37 -14.30 -31.55
N CYS A 284 -24.47 -13.01 -31.90
CA CYS A 284 -23.36 -12.25 -32.49
C CYS A 284 -22.10 -12.23 -31.61
N ILE A 285 -22.27 -11.97 -30.31
CA ILE A 285 -21.17 -11.93 -29.33
C ILE A 285 -20.54 -13.32 -29.17
N ASP A 286 -21.35 -14.36 -29.31
CA ASP A 286 -20.93 -15.75 -29.33
C ASP A 286 -20.32 -16.17 -30.69
N GLY A 287 -20.15 -15.24 -31.65
CA GLY A 287 -19.42 -15.45 -32.89
C GLY A 287 -20.25 -15.97 -34.06
N TYR A 288 -21.57 -15.84 -34.01
CA TYR A 288 -22.46 -16.15 -35.13
C TYR A 288 -22.72 -14.92 -36.00
N HIS A 289 -23.08 -15.14 -37.26
CA HIS A 289 -23.54 -14.08 -38.15
C HIS A 289 -25.04 -13.92 -38.00
N VAL A 290 -25.48 -12.77 -37.54
CA VAL A 290 -26.90 -12.37 -37.54
C VAL A 290 -27.07 -11.26 -38.53
N CYS A 291 -28.25 -11.21 -39.15
CA CYS A 291 -28.68 -10.20 -40.10
C CYS A 291 -30.11 -9.76 -39.75
N ILE A 292 -30.35 -8.46 -39.67
CA ILE A 292 -31.66 -7.88 -39.33
C ILE A 292 -32.07 -6.97 -40.47
N PHE A 293 -33.24 -7.20 -41.06
CA PHE A 293 -33.77 -6.36 -42.13
C PHE A 293 -35.00 -5.60 -41.66
N ALA A 294 -35.04 -4.30 -41.96
CA ALA A 294 -36.26 -3.51 -41.88
C ALA A 294 -36.84 -3.31 -43.29
N TYR A 295 -38.04 -3.85 -43.52
CA TYR A 295 -38.72 -3.77 -44.82
C TYR A 295 -40.10 -3.10 -44.68
N GLY A 296 -40.48 -2.30 -45.69
CA GLY A 296 -41.75 -1.59 -45.74
C GLY A 296 -41.72 -0.36 -46.65
N GLN A 297 -42.88 0.16 -47.00
CA GLN A 297 -43.00 1.40 -47.79
C GLN A 297 -42.45 2.63 -47.06
N THR A 298 -42.18 3.72 -47.77
CA THR A 298 -41.88 5.04 -47.17
C THR A 298 -43.00 5.44 -46.20
N GLY A 299 -42.62 5.92 -45.01
CA GLY A 299 -43.51 6.31 -43.92
C GLY A 299 -43.97 5.16 -43.02
N SER A 300 -43.60 3.90 -43.31
CA SER A 300 -44.05 2.73 -42.54
C SER A 300 -43.35 2.55 -41.19
N GLY A 301 -42.33 3.36 -40.87
CA GLY A 301 -41.62 3.31 -39.59
C GLY A 301 -40.35 2.44 -39.57
N LYS A 302 -39.72 2.19 -40.73
CA LYS A 302 -38.43 1.48 -40.82
C LYS A 302 -37.33 2.16 -40.01
N THR A 303 -37.08 3.45 -40.30
CA THR A 303 -36.07 4.27 -39.61
C THR A 303 -36.38 4.40 -38.12
N TYR A 304 -37.67 4.59 -37.78
CA TYR A 304 -38.08 4.59 -36.37
C TYR A 304 -37.75 3.26 -35.69
N THR A 305 -37.96 2.11 -36.33
CA THR A 305 -37.67 0.80 -35.72
C THR A 305 -36.17 0.55 -35.56
N MET A 306 -35.35 0.90 -36.56
CA MET A 306 -33.90 0.66 -36.52
C MET A 306 -33.14 1.69 -35.69
N GLU A 307 -33.38 2.99 -35.91
CA GLU A 307 -32.63 4.07 -35.24
C GLU A 307 -33.39 4.63 -34.02
N GLY A 308 -34.70 4.77 -34.16
CA GLY A 308 -35.58 5.40 -33.16
C GLY A 308 -35.37 6.89 -33.00
N SER A 309 -35.85 7.44 -31.89
CA SER A 309 -35.62 8.83 -31.51
C SER A 309 -34.57 8.94 -30.40
N VAL A 310 -34.16 10.16 -30.07
CA VAL A 310 -33.23 10.42 -28.94
C VAL A 310 -33.82 9.92 -27.61
N GLU A 311 -35.13 10.10 -27.43
CA GLU A 311 -35.85 9.70 -26.21
C GLU A 311 -36.22 8.21 -26.23
N ASN A 312 -36.52 7.66 -27.40
CA ASN A 312 -36.90 6.26 -27.57
C ASN A 312 -36.04 5.57 -28.64
N PRO A 313 -34.80 5.16 -28.27
CA PRO A 313 -33.86 4.55 -29.20
C PRO A 313 -34.41 3.27 -29.83
N GLY A 314 -34.06 3.05 -31.10
CA GLY A 314 -34.41 1.85 -31.84
C GLY A 314 -33.45 0.68 -31.63
N ILE A 315 -33.56 -0.33 -32.48
CA ILE A 315 -32.80 -1.59 -32.41
C ILE A 315 -31.29 -1.33 -32.42
N ASN A 316 -30.77 -0.45 -33.29
CA ASN A 316 -29.33 -0.24 -33.44
C ASN A 316 -28.68 0.27 -32.16
N GLN A 317 -29.27 1.29 -31.53
CA GLN A 317 -28.74 1.86 -30.29
C GLN A 317 -28.87 0.89 -29.11
N ARG A 318 -29.96 0.12 -29.04
CA ARG A 318 -30.20 -0.88 -27.99
C ARG A 318 -29.26 -2.07 -28.13
N ALA A 319 -29.10 -2.59 -29.34
CA ALA A 319 -28.18 -3.67 -29.67
C ALA A 319 -26.74 -3.30 -29.31
N LEU A 320 -26.30 -2.09 -29.66
CA LEU A 320 -24.97 -1.60 -29.31
C LEU A 320 -24.77 -1.47 -27.81
N LYS A 321 -25.78 -0.97 -27.07
CA LYS A 321 -25.71 -0.88 -25.62
C LYS A 321 -25.61 -2.27 -24.99
N HIS A 322 -26.45 -3.20 -25.43
CA HIS A 322 -26.44 -4.60 -25.00
C HIS A 322 -25.09 -5.27 -25.26
N LEU A 323 -24.57 -5.10 -26.49
CA LEU A 323 -23.26 -5.61 -26.91
C LEU A 323 -22.15 -5.18 -25.94
N PHE A 324 -22.04 -3.88 -25.64
CA PHE A 324 -20.99 -3.39 -24.75
C PHE A 324 -21.21 -3.79 -23.29
N ASN A 325 -22.45 -3.92 -22.83
CA ASN A 325 -22.74 -4.42 -21.48
C ASN A 325 -22.26 -5.87 -21.34
N GLU A 326 -22.61 -6.74 -22.28
CA GLU A 326 -22.23 -8.15 -22.26
C GLU A 326 -20.71 -8.34 -22.42
N ILE A 327 -20.05 -7.51 -23.23
CA ILE A 327 -18.57 -7.48 -23.34
C ILE A 327 -17.94 -7.12 -21.99
N GLU A 328 -18.49 -6.13 -21.28
CA GLU A 328 -17.98 -5.69 -19.97
C GLU A 328 -18.20 -6.78 -18.90
N GLU A 329 -19.35 -7.45 -18.91
CA GLU A 329 -19.64 -8.57 -18.01
C GLU A 329 -18.69 -9.76 -18.23
N ARG A 330 -18.24 -9.96 -19.48
CA ARG A 330 -17.37 -11.07 -19.87
C ARG A 330 -15.87 -10.73 -19.92
N LYS A 331 -15.47 -9.51 -19.54
CA LYS A 331 -14.10 -8.99 -19.69
C LYS A 331 -13.01 -9.81 -19.00
N ASP A 332 -13.35 -10.47 -17.89
CA ASP A 332 -12.40 -11.27 -17.11
C ASP A 332 -12.09 -12.62 -17.77
N MET A 333 -12.95 -13.06 -18.70
CA MET A 333 -12.78 -14.31 -19.45
C MET A 333 -12.27 -14.07 -20.86
N TRP A 334 -12.78 -13.04 -21.52
CA TRP A 334 -12.55 -12.78 -22.93
C TRP A 334 -12.22 -11.32 -23.18
N THR A 335 -11.24 -11.11 -24.06
CA THR A 335 -10.97 -9.78 -24.63
C THR A 335 -11.71 -9.70 -25.95
N TYR A 336 -12.42 -8.59 -26.20
CA TYR A 336 -13.15 -8.35 -27.43
C TYR A 336 -12.57 -7.12 -28.14
N THR A 337 -12.53 -7.16 -29.46
CA THR A 337 -12.32 -5.98 -30.30
C THR A 337 -13.57 -5.77 -31.15
N VAL A 338 -14.20 -4.61 -31.02
CA VAL A 338 -15.40 -4.25 -31.79
C VAL A 338 -15.02 -3.27 -32.87
N SER A 339 -15.48 -3.50 -34.09
CA SER A 339 -15.34 -2.58 -35.21
C SER A 339 -16.68 -2.30 -35.87
N VAL A 340 -16.78 -1.16 -36.53
CA VAL A 340 -17.99 -0.72 -37.24
C VAL A 340 -17.62 -0.20 -38.63
N SER A 341 -18.45 -0.54 -39.60
CA SER A 341 -18.47 0.03 -40.94
C SER A 341 -19.92 0.37 -41.32
N SER A 342 -20.11 1.38 -42.18
CA SER A 342 -21.46 1.80 -42.60
C SER A 342 -21.45 2.15 -44.08
N VAL A 343 -22.37 1.57 -44.84
CA VAL A 343 -22.45 1.67 -46.31
C VAL A 343 -23.87 1.99 -46.72
N GLU A 344 -24.01 2.84 -47.73
CA GLU A 344 -25.26 3.03 -48.46
C GLU A 344 -25.16 2.36 -49.83
N ILE A 345 -26.22 1.67 -50.24
CA ILE A 345 -26.44 1.20 -51.60
C ILE A 345 -27.53 2.05 -52.21
N TYR A 346 -27.17 2.84 -53.22
CA TYR A 346 -28.12 3.64 -53.98
C TYR A 346 -27.89 3.44 -55.47
N ASN A 347 -28.92 3.01 -56.19
CA ASN A 347 -28.87 2.73 -57.62
C ASN A 347 -27.70 1.79 -57.99
N GLU A 348 -27.59 0.67 -57.28
CA GLU A 348 -26.52 -0.34 -57.43
C GLU A 348 -25.09 0.18 -57.19
N VAL A 349 -24.93 1.36 -56.58
CA VAL A 349 -23.61 1.92 -56.22
C VAL A 349 -23.45 1.94 -54.71
N LEU A 350 -22.36 1.33 -54.21
CA LEU A 350 -21.98 1.39 -52.80
C LEU A 350 -21.27 2.70 -52.48
N ARG A 351 -21.60 3.30 -51.34
CA ARG A 351 -20.98 4.52 -50.81
C ARG A 351 -20.61 4.33 -49.35
N ASP A 352 -19.39 4.71 -48.98
CA ASP A 352 -18.95 4.72 -47.59
C ASP A 352 -19.58 5.90 -46.82
N LEU A 353 -20.34 5.62 -45.76
CA LEU A 353 -20.97 6.64 -44.91
C LEU A 353 -20.05 7.14 -43.77
N LEU A 354 -18.89 6.50 -43.58
CA LEU A 354 -17.85 6.89 -42.62
C LEU A 354 -16.68 7.65 -43.28
N SER A 355 -16.60 7.67 -44.61
CA SER A 355 -15.66 8.50 -45.36
C SER A 355 -16.15 9.95 -45.48
N LYS A 356 -15.24 10.92 -45.60
CA LYS A 356 -15.60 12.34 -45.78
C LYS A 356 -16.05 12.65 -47.22
N ASP A 357 -15.61 11.83 -48.16
CA ASP A 357 -15.69 12.11 -49.60
C ASP A 357 -16.76 11.25 -50.30
N GLY A 358 -17.46 10.37 -49.57
CA GLY A 358 -18.53 9.52 -50.10
C GLY A 358 -18.07 8.67 -51.29
N GLU A 359 -16.88 8.08 -51.17
CA GLU A 359 -16.23 7.33 -52.24
C GLU A 359 -17.12 6.18 -52.71
N LYS A 360 -17.15 5.98 -54.03
CA LYS A 360 -17.81 4.83 -54.64
C LYS A 360 -16.98 3.58 -54.36
N LEU A 361 -17.65 2.55 -53.87
CA LEU A 361 -17.03 1.27 -53.56
C LEU A 361 -17.57 0.15 -54.46
N ASP A 362 -16.76 -0.87 -54.67
CA ASP A 362 -17.13 -2.09 -55.40
C ASP A 362 -17.05 -3.31 -54.48
N ILE A 363 -17.93 -4.28 -54.67
CA ILE A 363 -17.87 -5.57 -53.99
C ILE A 363 -16.92 -6.50 -54.74
N LYS A 364 -15.94 -7.09 -54.05
CA LYS A 364 -14.96 -8.02 -54.63
C LYS A 364 -14.83 -9.29 -53.78
N ILE A 365 -14.49 -10.41 -54.42
CA ILE A 365 -14.12 -11.63 -53.70
C ILE A 365 -12.79 -11.41 -52.98
N ASN A 366 -12.69 -11.87 -51.74
CA ASN A 366 -11.49 -11.80 -50.94
C ASN A 366 -10.33 -12.55 -51.64
N PRO A 367 -9.14 -11.94 -51.71
CA PRO A 367 -7.97 -12.57 -52.33
C PRO A 367 -7.36 -13.70 -51.49
N ASP A 368 -7.85 -13.93 -50.27
CA ASP A 368 -7.36 -14.93 -49.32
C ASP A 368 -7.79 -16.37 -49.65
N GLY A 369 -8.55 -16.57 -50.75
CA GLY A 369 -9.03 -17.87 -51.19
C GLY A 369 -10.24 -18.41 -50.40
N THR A 370 -10.80 -17.64 -49.47
CA THR A 370 -11.99 -18.04 -48.70
C THR A 370 -13.28 -18.00 -49.50
N GLY A 371 -13.28 -17.28 -50.64
CA GLY A 371 -14.49 -17.02 -51.44
C GLY A 371 -15.46 -16.03 -50.78
N GLN A 372 -15.10 -15.43 -49.63
CA GLN A 372 -15.93 -14.42 -48.98
C GLN A 372 -15.91 -13.11 -49.77
N LEU A 373 -17.02 -12.37 -49.74
CA LEU A 373 -17.09 -11.03 -50.34
C LEU A 373 -16.53 -9.99 -49.36
N HIS A 374 -15.78 -9.03 -49.89
CA HIS A 374 -15.38 -7.82 -49.17
C HIS A 374 -15.57 -6.58 -50.03
N VAL A 375 -15.55 -5.43 -49.37
CA VAL A 375 -15.65 -4.12 -50.01
C VAL A 375 -14.31 -3.40 -49.84
N PRO A 376 -13.34 -3.57 -50.77
CA PRO A 376 -12.05 -2.91 -50.64
C PRO A 376 -12.19 -1.38 -50.64
N GLY A 377 -11.49 -0.74 -49.71
CA GLY A 377 -11.60 0.71 -49.47
C GLY A 377 -12.67 1.10 -48.45
N LEU A 378 -13.55 0.17 -48.02
CA LEU A 378 -14.51 0.44 -46.95
C LEU A 378 -13.79 0.76 -45.64
N ARG A 379 -14.11 1.92 -45.07
CA ARG A 379 -13.55 2.34 -43.79
C ARG A 379 -14.13 1.51 -42.66
N VAL A 380 -13.24 0.85 -41.93
CA VAL A 380 -13.55 0.12 -40.71
C VAL A 380 -13.01 0.91 -39.52
N MET A 381 -13.86 1.20 -38.54
CA MET A 381 -13.50 1.95 -37.35
C MET A 381 -13.59 1.07 -36.11
N GLU A 382 -12.50 0.99 -35.34
CA GLU A 382 -12.51 0.31 -34.05
C GLU A 382 -13.27 1.15 -33.01
N VAL A 383 -14.17 0.50 -32.27
CA VAL A 383 -15.01 1.11 -31.27
C VAL A 383 -14.73 0.53 -29.89
N LYS A 384 -14.43 1.41 -28.93
CA LYS A 384 -14.10 1.02 -27.55
C LYS A 384 -15.26 1.13 -26.57
N SER A 385 -16.32 1.85 -26.92
CA SER A 385 -17.50 2.01 -26.06
C SER A 385 -18.71 2.51 -26.85
N PHE A 386 -19.89 2.34 -26.25
CA PHE A 386 -21.14 2.91 -26.78
C PHE A 386 -21.07 4.43 -27.01
N GLN A 387 -20.39 5.17 -26.11
CA GLN A 387 -20.19 6.61 -26.27
C GLN A 387 -19.27 6.95 -27.45
N HIS A 388 -18.30 6.08 -27.75
CA HIS A 388 -17.43 6.28 -28.92
C HIS A 388 -18.27 6.24 -30.21
N ILE A 389 -19.21 5.29 -30.34
CA ILE A 389 -20.11 5.20 -31.50
C ILE A 389 -20.95 6.46 -31.65
N LYS A 390 -21.54 6.98 -30.56
CA LYS A 390 -22.33 8.23 -30.64
C LYS A 390 -21.51 9.43 -31.12
N LYS A 391 -20.19 9.41 -30.93
CA LYS A 391 -19.26 10.45 -31.40
C LYS A 391 -18.77 10.20 -32.82
N VAL A 392 -18.86 8.97 -33.33
CA VAL A 392 -18.64 8.69 -34.75
C VAL A 392 -19.75 9.40 -35.51
N LYS A 393 -19.40 10.54 -36.13
CA LYS A 393 -20.31 11.30 -36.98
C LYS A 393 -20.57 10.47 -38.23
N TYR A 394 -21.72 9.81 -38.28
CA TYR A 394 -22.32 9.42 -39.56
C TYR A 394 -22.60 10.70 -40.33
N GLN A 395 -22.10 10.83 -41.56
CA GLN A 395 -22.54 11.93 -42.42
C GLN A 395 -23.98 11.63 -42.85
N PRO A 396 -24.97 12.48 -42.51
CA PRO A 396 -26.23 12.46 -43.21
C PRO A 396 -25.99 12.94 -44.64
N LEU A 397 -26.69 12.35 -45.61
CA LEU A 397 -26.67 12.78 -47.01
C LEU A 397 -26.99 14.28 -47.12
N THR A 398 -25.97 15.08 -47.40
CA THR A 398 -26.12 16.36 -48.09
C THR A 398 -25.45 16.25 -49.45
N ALA A 399 -26.20 15.77 -50.45
CA ALA A 399 -25.81 15.94 -51.85
C ALA A 399 -27.05 15.93 -52.75
N GLY A 400 -27.65 17.12 -52.94
CA GLY A 400 -28.47 17.43 -54.13
C GLY A 400 -29.99 17.43 -53.92
N SER A 401 -30.52 18.61 -53.58
CA SER A 401 -31.93 19.02 -53.71
C SER A 401 -32.89 18.67 -52.56
N ARG A 402 -33.27 19.76 -51.86
CA ARG A 402 -34.30 19.95 -50.81
C ARG A 402 -33.89 19.56 -49.40
N ARG A 403 -34.01 20.54 -48.51
CA ARG A 403 -33.93 20.42 -47.05
C ARG A 403 -34.87 19.31 -46.61
N CYS A 404 -34.33 18.25 -46.05
CA CYS A 404 -35.07 17.37 -45.17
C CYS A 404 -34.95 17.96 -43.78
N ASP A 405 -36.07 18.50 -43.26
CA ASP A 405 -36.23 18.80 -41.85
C ASP A 405 -35.90 17.56 -40.99
N PRO A 406 -35.49 17.73 -39.72
CA PRO A 406 -35.22 16.62 -38.81
C PRO A 406 -36.51 15.84 -38.54
N GLY A 407 -36.80 14.87 -39.42
CA GLY A 407 -38.07 14.16 -39.49
C GLY A 407 -38.34 13.44 -40.82
N LEU A 408 -37.55 13.67 -41.86
CA LEU A 408 -37.75 13.04 -43.17
C LEU A 408 -36.77 11.89 -43.43
N GLU A 409 -37.36 10.72 -43.71
CA GLU A 409 -36.70 9.48 -44.11
C GLU A 409 -35.74 9.68 -45.29
N GLY A 410 -34.70 8.84 -45.37
CA GLY A 410 -33.77 8.79 -46.50
C GLY A 410 -34.48 8.52 -47.84
N PRO A 411 -33.78 8.65 -48.97
CA PRO A 411 -34.38 8.45 -50.28
C PRO A 411 -35.11 7.09 -50.36
N PRO A 412 -36.29 7.02 -51.00
CA PRO A 412 -37.10 5.80 -51.04
C PRO A 412 -36.39 4.58 -51.68
N ASP A 413 -35.32 4.81 -52.44
CA ASP A 413 -34.58 3.81 -53.21
C ASP A 413 -33.11 3.62 -52.76
N SER A 414 -32.77 4.05 -51.54
CA SER A 414 -31.46 3.81 -50.93
C SER A 414 -31.55 2.82 -49.76
N TYR A 415 -30.62 1.86 -49.69
CA TYR A 415 -30.49 0.92 -48.59
C TYR A 415 -29.25 1.27 -47.75
N THR A 416 -29.43 1.46 -46.45
CA THR A 416 -28.32 1.64 -45.51
C THR A 416 -27.99 0.31 -44.86
N LEU A 417 -26.71 -0.02 -44.77
CA LEU A 417 -26.17 -1.22 -44.13
C LEU A 417 -25.14 -0.81 -43.08
N GLN A 418 -25.38 -1.19 -41.82
CA GLN A 418 -24.45 -0.89 -40.72
C GLN A 418 -23.81 -2.16 -40.13
N GLU A 419 -22.68 -2.58 -40.69
CA GLU A 419 -21.94 -3.74 -40.21
C GLU A 419 -21.18 -3.41 -38.92
N LEU A 420 -21.54 -4.13 -37.85
CA LEU A 420 -20.74 -4.23 -36.63
C LEU A 420 -19.99 -5.54 -36.71
N THR A 421 -18.75 -5.62 -36.25
CA THR A 421 -17.99 -6.87 -36.20
C THR A 421 -17.32 -7.01 -34.85
N THR A 422 -17.56 -8.12 -34.16
CA THR A 422 -16.84 -8.47 -32.94
C THR A 422 -15.78 -9.52 -33.23
N HIS A 423 -14.56 -9.25 -32.80
CA HIS A 423 -13.43 -10.16 -32.88
C HIS A 423 -13.07 -10.63 -31.48
N LEU A 424 -13.04 -11.95 -31.31
CA LEU A 424 -12.46 -12.61 -30.15
C LEU A 424 -11.00 -12.97 -30.47
N PRO A 425 -9.98 -12.25 -29.99
CA PRO A 425 -8.61 -12.73 -30.01
C PRO A 425 -8.54 -14.15 -29.44
N ALA A 426 -7.86 -15.04 -30.16
CA ALA A 426 -7.64 -16.42 -29.75
C ALA A 426 -6.66 -16.48 -28.56
N ALA A 427 -7.09 -16.05 -27.37
CA ALA A 427 -6.32 -16.17 -26.16
C ALA A 427 -6.51 -17.58 -25.57
N GLY A 428 -5.48 -18.43 -25.68
CA GLY A 428 -5.24 -19.49 -24.72
C GLY A 428 -6.17 -20.71 -24.69
N LEU A 429 -6.73 -21.15 -25.83
CA LEU A 429 -7.31 -22.50 -25.93
C LEU A 429 -6.17 -23.55 -26.03
N THR A 430 -5.43 -23.79 -24.96
CA THR A 430 -4.59 -24.99 -24.81
C THR A 430 -5.50 -26.19 -24.56
N GLY A 431 -6.04 -26.76 -25.63
CA GLY A 431 -6.89 -27.94 -25.53
C GLY A 431 -7.39 -28.36 -26.91
N LYS A 432 -6.78 -29.42 -27.45
CA LYS A 432 -7.06 -30.09 -28.73
C LYS A 432 -8.51 -29.96 -29.24
N ARG A 433 -8.75 -28.93 -30.05
CA ARG A 433 -9.66 -28.92 -31.21
C ARG A 433 -9.40 -27.66 -32.04
N GLN A 434 -8.17 -27.53 -32.53
CA GLN A 434 -7.90 -26.82 -33.77
C GLN A 434 -8.51 -27.67 -34.91
N GLN A 435 -9.79 -27.47 -35.19
CA GLN A 435 -10.38 -27.81 -36.47
C GLN A 435 -11.09 -26.56 -36.98
N ASN A 436 -10.47 -25.92 -37.98
CA ASN A 436 -11.09 -25.02 -38.95
C ASN A 436 -12.08 -23.98 -38.42
N ARG A 437 -11.61 -23.05 -37.58
CA ARG A 437 -12.27 -21.74 -37.44
C ARG A 437 -11.20 -20.65 -37.58
N HIS A 438 -10.92 -20.27 -38.83
CA HIS A 438 -10.28 -18.99 -39.12
C HIS A 438 -11.14 -17.89 -38.48
N GLY A 439 -10.49 -16.87 -37.92
CA GLY A 439 -11.04 -15.92 -36.94
C GLY A 439 -12.54 -15.70 -37.05
N CYS A 440 -13.28 -16.02 -35.98
CA CYS A 440 -14.71 -15.73 -35.90
C CYS A 440 -14.90 -14.20 -35.96
N SER A 441 -15.12 -13.66 -37.16
CA SER A 441 -15.64 -12.32 -37.42
C SER A 441 -17.16 -12.40 -37.31
N GLY A 442 -17.67 -12.49 -36.08
CA GLY A 442 -19.10 -12.51 -35.84
C GLY A 442 -19.58 -11.09 -35.60
N THR A 443 -20.24 -10.49 -36.60
CA THR A 443 -21.46 -9.65 -36.50
C THR A 443 -21.69 -9.07 -37.91
N LYS A 444 -22.95 -9.01 -38.37
CA LYS A 444 -23.42 -8.28 -39.57
C LYS A 444 -24.82 -7.74 -39.27
N ILE A 445 -24.95 -6.81 -38.32
CA ILE A 445 -26.21 -6.07 -38.22
C ILE A 445 -26.40 -5.37 -39.57
N TYR A 446 -27.58 -5.47 -40.19
CA TYR A 446 -27.88 -4.76 -41.43
C TYR A 446 -28.73 -3.55 -41.07
#